data_AF-A0A6N2M7W2-F1
#
_entry.id   AF-A0A6N2M7W2-F1
#
_cell.length_a   1.000
_cell.length_b   1.000
_cell.length_c   1.000
_cell.angle_alpha   90.00
_cell.angle_beta   90.00
_cell.angle_gamma   90.00
#
_symmetry.space_group_name_H-M   'P 1'
#
loop_
_entity.id
_entity.type
_entity.pdbx_description
1 polymer ?
#
loop_
_entity_poly.entity_id
_entity_poly.type
_entity_poly.pdbx_seq_one_letter_code
_entity_poly.pdbx_strand_id
1 'polypeptide(L)'
;MENITKKLNITDVERRLLLPENCLEDLRSDLEANLKFKDEEGQEWTFRCRASPGGRSKPALYGDWFSFVRKKGLRVGDVIVIISDKEKNISAGGCFRIKIKKSTSKH
;
A
#
# COMPACT_ATOMS: atom_id res chain seq x y z
N MET A 1 -14.58 2.95 6.76
CA MET A 1 -13.11 3.08 6.73
C MET A 1 -12.49 1.70 6.93
N GLU A 2 -11.59 1.27 6.06
CA GLU A 2 -10.83 0.03 6.19
C GLU A 2 -9.37 0.37 6.45
N ASN A 3 -8.72 -0.33 7.39
CA ASN A 3 -7.34 -0.10 7.79
C ASN A 3 -6.52 -1.38 7.61
N ILE A 4 -5.62 -1.37 6.64
CA ILE A 4 -4.75 -2.49 6.32
C ILE A 4 -3.40 -2.25 6.98
N THR A 5 -3.04 -3.13 7.92
CA THR A 5 -1.73 -3.07 8.59
C THR A 5 -0.84 -4.16 8.04
N LYS A 6 0.38 -3.81 7.62
CA LYS A 6 1.38 -4.76 7.11
C LYS A 6 2.75 -4.48 7.71
N LYS A 7 3.36 -5.51 8.30
CA LYS A 7 4.78 -5.51 8.68
C LYS A 7 5.62 -5.85 7.46
N LEU A 8 6.52 -4.94 7.09
CA LEU A 8 7.37 -5.07 5.92
C LEU A 8 8.39 -6.19 6.09
N ASN A 9 8.41 -7.11 5.13
CA ASN A 9 9.46 -8.10 4.98
C ASN A 9 10.49 -7.69 3.92
N ILE A 10 11.49 -8.53 3.69
CA ILE A 10 12.54 -8.28 2.69
C ILE A 10 11.98 -8.05 1.28
N THR A 11 10.99 -8.83 0.85
CA THR A 11 10.32 -8.66 -0.45
C THR A 11 9.58 -7.33 -0.52
N ASP A 12 8.93 -6.93 0.57
CA ASP A 12 8.20 -5.66 0.65
C ASP A 12 9.15 -4.47 0.52
N VAL A 13 10.37 -4.54 1.05
CA VAL A 13 11.35 -3.45 1.00
C VAL A 13 12.12 -3.44 -0.32
N GLU A 14 12.51 -4.62 -0.83
CA GLU A 14 13.42 -4.72 -1.98
C GLU A 14 12.72 -4.81 -3.33
N ARG A 15 11.48 -5.31 -3.39
CA ARG A 15 10.80 -5.59 -4.66
C ARG A 15 9.44 -4.90 -4.78
N ARG A 16 8.49 -5.31 -3.95
CA ARG A 16 7.08 -4.91 -4.04
C ARG A 16 6.36 -5.20 -2.74
N LEU A 17 5.44 -4.33 -2.37
CA LEU A 17 4.62 -4.53 -1.19
C LEU A 17 3.50 -5.53 -1.48
N LEU A 18 3.53 -6.67 -0.79
CA LEU A 18 2.45 -7.66 -0.83
C LEU A 18 1.43 -7.33 0.25
N LEU A 19 0.20 -7.08 -0.15
CA LEU A 19 -0.91 -6.84 0.77
C LEU A 19 -1.55 -8.18 1.20
N PRO A 20 -2.23 -8.22 2.35
CA PRO A 20 -2.98 -9.41 2.77
C PRO A 20 -4.02 -9.84 1.72
N GLU A 21 -4.33 -11.13 1.67
CA GLU A 21 -5.46 -11.64 0.89
C GLU A 21 -6.76 -10.97 1.39
N ASN A 22 -7.63 -10.58 0.45
CA ASN A 22 -8.87 -9.85 0.68
C ASN A 22 -8.74 -8.37 1.08
N CYS A 23 -7.54 -7.80 1.03
CA CYS A 23 -7.42 -6.34 1.05
C CYS A 23 -7.80 -5.76 -0.31
N LEU A 24 -8.51 -4.61 -0.30
CA LEU A 24 -8.87 -3.90 -1.53
C LEU A 24 -9.76 -4.74 -2.46
N GLU A 25 -10.79 -5.40 -1.93
CA GLU A 25 -11.74 -6.18 -2.74
C GLU A 25 -12.42 -5.36 -3.84
N ASP A 26 -12.59 -4.06 -3.60
CA ASP A 26 -13.14 -3.09 -4.54
C ASP A 26 -12.21 -2.87 -5.76
N LEU A 27 -10.91 -3.13 -5.61
CA LEU A 27 -9.91 -3.07 -6.68
C LEU A 27 -9.73 -4.40 -7.43
N ARG A 28 -10.55 -5.42 -7.13
CA ARG A 28 -10.56 -6.70 -7.86
C ARG A 28 -11.15 -6.58 -9.27
N SER A 29 -11.58 -5.40 -9.69
CA SER A 29 -11.97 -5.16 -11.07
C SER A 29 -10.70 -5.16 -11.91
N ASP A 30 -10.48 -6.30 -12.58
CA ASP A 30 -9.51 -6.58 -13.63
C ASP A 30 -8.82 -5.33 -14.20
N LEU A 31 -7.49 -5.34 -14.25
CA LEU A 31 -6.58 -4.34 -14.81
C LEU A 31 -5.91 -3.46 -13.75
N GLU A 32 -4.61 -3.69 -13.62
CA GLU A 32 -3.62 -2.82 -13.00
C GLU A 32 -4.05 -1.35 -12.83
N ALA A 33 -4.27 -0.91 -11.60
CA ALA A 33 -4.77 0.43 -11.29
C ALA A 33 -3.69 1.32 -10.67
N ASN A 34 -3.65 2.59 -11.08
CA ASN A 34 -2.83 3.60 -10.42
C ASN A 34 -3.59 4.16 -9.22
N LEU A 35 -3.07 3.91 -8.03
CA LEU A 35 -3.66 4.34 -6.77
C LEU A 35 -2.87 5.49 -6.17
N LYS A 36 -3.57 6.54 -5.74
CA LYS A 36 -2.96 7.69 -5.09
C LYS A 36 -2.99 7.51 -3.57
N PHE A 37 -1.83 7.62 -2.96
CA PHE A 37 -1.60 7.54 -1.52
C PHE A 37 -1.08 8.86 -1.02
N LYS A 38 -1.69 9.40 0.03
CA LYS A 38 -1.20 10.56 0.74
C LYS A 38 -0.54 10.12 2.04
N ASP A 39 0.70 10.51 2.26
CA ASP A 39 1.38 10.24 3.51
C ASP A 39 1.09 11.30 4.59
N GLU A 40 1.60 11.08 5.81
CA GLU A 40 1.34 11.95 6.96
C GLU A 40 1.96 13.35 6.84
N GLU A 41 2.99 13.52 6.01
CA GLU A 41 3.59 14.81 5.66
C GLU A 41 2.81 15.51 4.52
N GLY A 42 1.73 14.88 4.03
CA GLY A 42 0.87 15.43 2.99
C GLY A 42 1.37 15.22 1.56
N GLN A 43 2.51 14.55 1.39
CA GLN A 43 3.04 14.19 0.07
C GLN A 43 2.19 13.07 -0.57
N GLU A 44 1.86 13.27 -1.85
CA GLU A 44 1.13 12.31 -2.66
C GLU A 44 2.09 11.37 -3.41
N TRP A 45 1.69 10.10 -3.47
CA TRP A 45 2.43 8.99 -4.06
C TRP A 45 1.49 8.19 -4.94
N THR A 46 1.91 7.85 -6.16
CA THR A 46 1.09 7.04 -7.06
C THR A 46 1.68 5.63 -7.14
N PHE A 47 1.01 4.63 -6.58
CA PHE A 47 1.45 3.24 -6.64
C PHE A 47 0.61 2.46 -7.64
N ARG A 48 1.25 1.56 -8.40
CA ARG A 48 0.53 0.62 -9.27
C ARG A 48 0.11 -0.57 -8.43
N CYS A 49 -1.18 -0.86 -8.44
CA CYS A 49 -1.75 -2.04 -7.81
C CYS A 49 -2.09 -3.07 -8.88
N ARG A 50 -1.53 -4.27 -8.76
CA ARG A 50 -1.97 -5.43 -9.54
C ARG A 50 -2.71 -6.38 -8.62
N ALA A 51 -4.02 -6.45 -8.79
CA ALA A 51 -4.84 -7.55 -8.33
C ALA A 51 -4.78 -8.68 -9.39
N SER A 52 -4.76 -9.94 -8.96
CA SER A 52 -4.92 -11.04 -9.91
C SER A 52 -6.40 -11.29 -10.18
N PRO A 53 -6.77 -11.56 -11.44
CA PRO A 53 -8.15 -11.93 -11.79
C PRO A 53 -8.57 -13.16 -10.95
N GLY A 54 -9.75 -13.09 -10.35
CA GLY A 54 -10.31 -14.20 -9.55
C GLY A 54 -9.82 -14.30 -8.10
N GLY A 55 -9.09 -13.32 -7.57
CA GLY A 55 -8.85 -13.19 -6.12
C GLY A 55 -7.98 -14.28 -5.47
N ARG A 56 -7.33 -15.14 -6.25
CA ARG A 56 -6.48 -16.24 -5.74
C ARG A 56 -5.09 -15.80 -5.30
N SER A 57 -4.67 -14.58 -5.63
CA SER A 57 -3.33 -14.07 -5.31
C SER A 57 -3.40 -12.77 -4.54
N LYS A 58 -2.46 -12.63 -3.60
CA LYS A 58 -2.24 -11.40 -2.82
C LYS A 58 -2.03 -10.21 -3.76
N PRO A 59 -2.77 -9.09 -3.59
CA PRO A 59 -2.53 -7.89 -4.36
C PRO A 59 -1.14 -7.33 -4.06
N ALA A 60 -0.49 -6.80 -5.09
CA ALA A 60 0.85 -6.25 -4.96
C ALA A 60 0.91 -4.79 -5.42
N LEU A 61 1.57 -3.95 -4.61
CA LEU A 61 1.89 -2.57 -4.95
C LEU A 61 3.34 -2.47 -5.43
N TYR A 62 3.54 -1.85 -6.59
CA TYR A 62 4.86 -1.66 -7.24
C TYR A 62 4.88 -0.35 -8.05
N GLY A 63 5.99 -0.10 -8.75
CA GLY A 63 6.27 1.20 -9.38
C GLY A 63 6.98 2.11 -8.37
N ASP A 64 6.38 3.25 -8.03
CA ASP A 64 6.94 4.22 -7.09
C ASP A 64 7.01 3.74 -5.63
N TRP A 65 6.55 2.54 -5.34
CA TRP A 65 6.71 1.92 -4.03
C TRP A 65 8.17 1.87 -3.58
N PHE A 66 9.09 1.51 -4.49
CA PHE A 66 10.51 1.43 -4.14
C PHE A 66 11.12 2.82 -3.88
N SER A 67 10.70 3.83 -4.64
CA SER A 67 11.05 5.23 -4.41
C SER A 67 10.54 5.72 -3.05
N PHE A 68 9.32 5.34 -2.68
CA PHE A 68 8.74 5.62 -1.36
C PHE A 68 9.54 4.99 -0.22
N VAL A 69 9.87 3.70 -0.34
CA VAL A 69 10.71 2.96 0.63
C VAL A 69 12.04 3.68 0.84
N ARG A 70 12.73 4.07 -0.25
CA ARG A 70 14.00 4.79 -0.16
C ARG A 70 13.85 6.18 0.46
N LYS A 71 12.86 6.96 0.03
CA LYS A 71 12.66 8.34 0.52
C LYS A 71 12.28 8.38 2.00
N LYS A 72 11.46 7.43 2.46
CA LYS A 72 11.03 7.33 3.86
C LYS A 72 12.00 6.54 4.75
N GLY A 73 12.98 5.87 4.14
CA GLY A 73 13.97 5.03 4.82
C GLY A 73 13.32 3.83 5.51
N LEU A 74 12.37 3.18 4.84
CA LEU A 74 11.70 1.98 5.34
C LEU A 74 12.64 0.78 5.34
N ARG A 75 12.58 -0.02 6.40
CA ARG A 75 13.39 -1.21 6.62
C ARG A 75 12.53 -2.42 6.93
N VAL A 76 13.13 -3.60 6.81
CA VAL A 76 12.50 -4.85 7.22
C VAL A 76 12.14 -4.75 8.70
N GLY A 77 10.89 -5.07 9.01
CA GLY A 77 10.35 -4.97 10.37
C GLY A 77 9.48 -3.74 10.61
N ASP A 78 9.63 -2.67 9.83
CA ASP A 78 8.74 -1.51 9.89
C ASP A 78 7.30 -1.91 9.57
N VAL A 79 6.35 -1.17 10.12
CA VAL A 79 4.92 -1.41 9.91
C VAL A 79 4.34 -0.25 9.14
N ILE A 80 3.60 -0.55 8.07
CA ILE A 80 2.78 0.43 7.37
C ILE A 80 1.31 0.21 7.68
N VAL A 81 0.55 1.31 7.70
CA VAL A 81 -0.91 1.29 7.83
C VAL A 81 -1.49 2.04 6.65
N ILE A 82 -2.23 1.34 5.82
CA ILE A 82 -2.99 1.90 4.70
C ILE A 82 -4.43 2.09 5.17
N ILE A 83 -4.97 3.28 4.97
CA ILE A 83 -6.34 3.64 5.34
C ILE A 83 -7.08 3.97 4.06
N SER A 84 -8.15 3.24 3.79
CA SER A 84 -9.04 3.48 2.66
C SER A 84 -10.43 3.88 3.17
N ASP A 85 -10.97 4.92 2.55
CA ASP A 85 -12.35 5.32 2.78
C ASP A 85 -13.23 4.84 1.61
N LYS A 86 -13.95 3.74 1.82
CA LYS A 86 -14.76 3.10 0.77
C LYS A 86 -15.84 4.04 0.20
N GLU A 87 -16.35 4.98 1.00
CA GLU A 87 -17.42 5.90 0.60
C GLU A 87 -16.92 7.01 -0.34
N LYS A 88 -15.68 7.49 -0.14
CA LYS A 88 -15.05 8.50 -1.01
C LYS A 88 -14.40 7.93 -2.28
N ASN A 89 -14.20 6.61 -2.35
CA ASN A 89 -13.50 5.97 -3.47
C ASN A 89 -14.35 5.93 -4.76
N ILE A 90 -15.68 5.91 -4.66
CA ILE A 90 -16.60 5.78 -5.81
C ILE A 90 -16.65 7.04 -6.68
N SER A 91 -16.36 8.23 -6.13
CA SER A 91 -16.55 9.51 -6.86
C SER A 91 -15.28 10.28 -7.22
N ALA A 92 -14.10 9.92 -6.71
CA ALA A 92 -12.93 10.81 -6.77
C ALA A 92 -11.58 10.15 -7.09
N GLY A 93 -11.57 8.93 -7.64
CA GLY A 93 -10.30 8.26 -7.97
C GLY A 93 -9.47 7.93 -6.73
N GLY A 94 -10.14 7.34 -5.73
CA GLY A 94 -9.55 6.68 -4.56
C GLY A 94 -8.32 7.33 -3.91
N CYS A 95 -8.54 8.24 -2.96
CA CYS A 95 -7.46 8.75 -2.12
C CYS A 95 -7.20 7.80 -0.94
N PHE A 96 -6.11 7.05 -1.00
CA PHE A 96 -5.62 6.24 0.12
C PHE A 96 -4.74 7.10 1.03
N ARG A 97 -4.71 6.78 2.32
CA ARG A 97 -3.72 7.35 3.24
C ARG A 97 -2.74 6.27 3.67
N ILE A 98 -1.45 6.59 3.66
CA ILE A 98 -0.40 5.68 4.13
C ILE A 98 0.30 6.29 5.35
N LYS A 99 0.43 5.48 6.39
CA LYS A 99 1.13 5.83 7.62
C LYS A 99 2.27 4.86 7.85
N ILE A 100 3.36 5.37 8.43
CA ILE A 100 4.55 4.59 8.70
C ILE A 100 4.74 4.53 10.22
N LYS A 101 4.80 3.32 10.75
CA LYS A 101 5.21 3.02 12.10
C LYS A 101 6.57 2.34 12.03
N LYS A 102 7.63 3.13 12.22
CA LYS A 102 8.97 2.57 12.27
C LYS A 102 9.07 1.58 13.43
N SER A 103 9.60 0.40 13.16
CA SER A 103 9.92 -0.55 14.21
C SER A 103 11.06 0.06 15.01
N THR A 104 10.77 0.49 16.23
CA THR A 104 11.79 0.88 17.20
C THR A 104 12.59 -0.38 17.51
N SER A 105 13.59 -0.70 16.69
CA SER A 105 14.67 -1.55 17.16
C SER A 105 15.38 -0.74 18.23
N LYS A 106 15.08 -1.05 19.50
CA LYS A 106 15.99 -0.71 20.58
C LYS A 106 17.30 -1.43 20.24
N HIS A 107 18.34 -0.61 20.07
CA HIS A 107 19.77 -0.86 20.05
C HIS A 107 20.24 -2.31 20.19
#